data_AF-U5HTK9-F1
#
_entry.id   AF-U5HTK9-F1
#
_cell.length_a   1.000
_cell.length_b   1.000
_cell.length_c   1.000
_cell.angle_alpha   90.00
_cell.angle_beta   90.00
_cell.angle_gamma   90.00
#
_symmetry.space_group_name_H-M   'P 1'
#
loop_
_entity.id
_entity.type
_entity.pdbx_description
1 polymer ?
#
loop_
_entity_poly.entity_id
_entity_poly.type
_entity_poly.pdbx_seq_one_letter_code
_entity_poly.pdbx_strand_id
1 'polypeptide(L)'
;VRKKNTNNILFKNLMDASTGAICFWLLGYPFAYGTGKYAYQDAGQDNKFIGAGNWALQHFNDDTSYHSWFFQWAFAGAAATIVSGSVAERCRLEGYFVYTILLTTFIYPIVVHWVWSGTGWLSAFYKGDDGKPYLKENGMTDFAGSGVVHMVGGFAGLMGAITIGPRRELLSDDPEVRASVKGHSDPLCALGVSIL
;
A
#
# COMPACT_ATOMS: atom_id res chain seq x y z
N VAL A 1 3.25 12.93 -16.15
CA VAL A 1 2.09 13.82 -15.89
C VAL A 1 2.28 15.10 -16.70
N ARG A 2 1.22 15.62 -17.33
CA ARG A 2 1.21 16.90 -18.05
C ARG A 2 1.12 18.08 -17.08
N LYS A 3 1.64 19.25 -17.48
CA LYS A 3 1.68 20.47 -16.66
C LYS A 3 0.31 20.86 -16.08
N LYS A 4 -0.77 20.71 -16.86
CA LYS A 4 -2.15 21.01 -16.43
C LYS A 4 -2.65 20.16 -15.25
N ASN A 5 -2.02 19.01 -15.00
CA ASN A 5 -2.42 18.05 -13.97
C ASN A 5 -1.46 17.99 -12.78
N THR A 6 -0.45 18.88 -12.71
CA THR A 6 0.57 18.84 -11.66
C THR A 6 -0.04 19.05 -10.26
N ASN A 7 -0.97 20.00 -10.10
CA ASN A 7 -1.62 20.23 -8.80
C ASN A 7 -2.41 18.99 -8.33
N ASN A 8 -3.09 18.31 -9.25
CA ASN A 8 -3.87 17.12 -8.93
C ASN A 8 -2.97 15.98 -8.43
N ILE A 9 -1.84 15.71 -9.11
CA ILE A 9 -0.95 14.63 -8.67
C ILE A 9 -0.23 14.96 -7.35
N LEU A 10 0.16 16.22 -7.12
CA LEU A 10 0.76 16.64 -5.84
C LEU A 10 -0.24 16.48 -4.70
N PHE A 11 -1.48 16.91 -4.90
CA PHE A 11 -2.54 16.75 -3.91
C PHE A 11 -2.81 15.28 -3.60
N LYS A 12 -2.85 14.39 -4.60
CA LYS A 12 -3.02 12.95 -4.41
C LYS A 12 -1.92 12.33 -3.54
N ASN A 13 -0.66 12.68 -3.76
CA ASN A 13 0.45 12.15 -2.95
C ASN A 13 0.38 12.63 -1.49
N LEU A 14 0.05 13.91 -1.26
CA LEU A 14 -0.14 14.44 0.09
C LEU A 14 -1.34 13.78 0.79
N MET A 15 -2.43 13.58 0.05
CA MET A 15 -3.64 12.92 0.52
C MET A 15 -3.35 11.46 0.89
N ASP A 16 -2.56 10.73 0.10
CA ASP A 16 -2.15 9.35 0.40
C ASP A 16 -1.33 9.27 1.69
N ALA A 17 -0.36 10.17 1.86
CA ALA A 17 0.44 10.22 3.08
C ALA A 17 -0.43 10.52 4.32
N SER A 18 -1.22 11.59 4.28
CA SER A 18 -2.02 12.05 5.42
C SER A 18 -3.20 11.13 5.75
N THR A 19 -4.01 10.80 4.75
CA THR A 19 -5.18 9.92 4.92
C THR A 19 -4.73 8.50 5.22
N GLY A 20 -3.68 8.03 4.54
CA GLY A 20 -3.07 6.73 4.81
C GLY A 20 -2.52 6.63 6.23
N ALA A 21 -1.96 7.71 6.79
CA ALA A 21 -1.50 7.72 8.19
C ALA A 21 -2.66 7.46 9.15
N ILE A 22 -3.76 8.20 9.01
CA ILE A 22 -4.93 8.06 9.88
C ILE A 22 -5.59 6.69 9.71
N CYS A 23 -5.76 6.25 8.46
CA CYS A 23 -6.37 4.96 8.12
C CYS A 23 -5.55 3.78 8.63
N PHE A 24 -4.24 3.83 8.41
CA PHE A 24 -3.32 2.78 8.85
C PHE A 24 -3.15 2.78 10.36
N TRP A 25 -3.11 3.94 11.01
CA TRP A 25 -3.12 4.03 12.48
C TRP A 25 -4.38 3.41 13.10
N LEU A 26 -5.56 3.75 12.57
CA LEU A 26 -6.82 3.37 13.19
C LEU A 26 -7.19 1.90 12.93
N LEU A 27 -7.06 1.44 11.68
CA LEU A 27 -7.55 0.12 11.23
C LEU A 27 -6.47 -0.72 10.55
N GLY A 28 -5.60 -0.10 9.74
CA GLY A 28 -4.64 -0.87 8.95
C GLY A 28 -3.61 -1.63 9.78
N TYR A 29 -2.94 -0.97 10.72
CA TYR A 29 -1.96 -1.61 11.59
C TYR A 29 -2.59 -2.72 12.45
N PRO A 30 -3.79 -2.52 13.05
CA PRO A 30 -4.55 -3.61 13.66
C PRO A 30 -4.77 -4.82 12.75
N PHE A 31 -5.18 -4.61 11.51
CA PHE A 31 -5.41 -5.72 10.57
C PHE A 31 -4.11 -6.35 10.07
N ALA A 32 -3.01 -5.61 10.00
CA ALA A 32 -1.71 -6.12 9.61
C ALA A 32 -1.04 -6.94 10.73
N TYR A 33 -0.96 -6.38 11.93
CA TYR A 33 -0.09 -6.86 13.02
C TYR A 33 -0.80 -7.03 14.37
N GLY A 34 -2.12 -6.87 14.42
CA GLY A 34 -2.91 -6.98 15.65
C GLY A 34 -3.05 -8.41 16.19
N THR A 35 -2.21 -9.37 15.79
CA THR A 35 -2.13 -10.74 16.35
C THR A 35 -0.67 -11.15 16.61
N GLY A 36 -0.46 -12.18 17.44
CA GLY A 36 0.87 -12.75 17.70
C GLY A 36 1.80 -11.86 18.52
N LYS A 37 3.11 -11.92 18.24
CA LYS A 37 4.19 -11.21 18.99
C LYS A 37 3.97 -9.71 19.14
N TYR A 38 3.27 -9.10 18.18
CA TYR A 38 3.00 -7.66 18.16
C TYR A 38 1.64 -7.30 18.75
N ALA A 39 0.83 -8.27 19.17
CA ALA A 39 -0.50 -8.08 19.73
C ALA A 39 -0.53 -8.03 21.25
N TYR A 40 -1.58 -7.41 21.79
CA TYR A 40 -1.95 -7.56 23.20
C TYR A 40 -2.15 -9.04 23.55
N GLN A 41 -1.87 -9.43 24.80
CA GLN A 41 -1.68 -10.83 25.22
C GLN A 41 -2.82 -11.80 24.87
N ASP A 42 -4.03 -11.32 24.56
CA ASP A 42 -5.19 -12.16 24.17
C ASP A 42 -5.83 -11.80 22.81
N ALA A 43 -5.21 -10.94 22.02
CA ALA A 43 -5.76 -10.50 20.73
C ALA A 43 -5.55 -11.57 19.64
N GLY A 44 -6.53 -12.46 19.50
CA GLY A 44 -6.75 -13.28 18.30
C GLY A 44 -5.53 -14.07 17.81
N GLN A 45 -4.73 -14.62 18.74
CA GLN A 45 -3.43 -15.28 18.49
C GLN A 45 -3.47 -16.30 17.33
N ASP A 46 -4.64 -16.88 17.03
CA ASP A 46 -4.82 -17.95 16.04
C ASP A 46 -5.34 -17.49 14.67
N ASN A 47 -5.68 -16.21 14.47
CA ASN A 47 -6.15 -15.76 13.15
C ASN A 47 -4.96 -15.59 12.19
N LYS A 48 -4.92 -16.47 11.18
CA LYS A 48 -3.85 -16.51 10.17
C LYS A 48 -4.15 -15.64 8.95
N PHE A 49 -5.39 -15.16 8.82
CA PHE A 49 -5.86 -14.42 7.66
C PHE A 49 -5.85 -12.91 7.88
N ILE A 50 -6.23 -12.44 9.06
CA ILE A 50 -6.30 -11.01 9.38
C ILE A 50 -6.01 -10.77 10.87
N GLY A 51 -5.31 -9.67 11.16
CA GLY A 51 -5.02 -9.23 12.52
C GLY A 51 -6.26 -8.65 13.22
N ALA A 52 -6.28 -8.67 14.55
CA ALA A 52 -7.40 -8.12 15.32
C ALA A 52 -6.93 -7.69 16.72
N GLY A 53 -6.33 -6.50 16.81
CA GLY A 53 -5.78 -5.97 18.07
C GLY A 53 -5.01 -4.66 17.88
N ASN A 54 -4.60 -4.03 18.97
CA ASN A 54 -3.87 -2.74 18.95
C ASN A 54 -4.58 -1.62 18.16
N TRP A 55 -5.91 -1.57 18.24
CA TRP A 55 -6.71 -0.51 17.65
C TRP A 55 -6.18 0.86 18.07
N ALA A 56 -5.95 1.75 17.11
CA ALA A 56 -5.38 3.07 17.37
C ALA A 56 -4.08 3.04 18.20
N LEU A 57 -3.30 1.95 18.11
CA LEU A 57 -2.06 1.71 18.88
C LEU A 57 -2.25 1.73 20.41
N GLN A 58 -3.45 1.46 20.92
CA GLN A 58 -3.82 1.60 22.33
C GLN A 58 -2.93 0.85 23.35
N HIS A 59 -2.12 -0.13 22.92
CA HIS A 59 -1.25 -0.93 23.78
C HIS A 59 0.24 -0.68 23.55
N PHE A 60 0.60 0.35 22.77
CA PHE A 60 2.00 0.70 22.52
C PHE A 60 2.55 1.48 23.72
N ASN A 61 3.58 0.92 24.37
CA ASN A 61 4.17 1.49 25.58
C ASN A 61 5.68 1.77 25.45
N ASP A 62 6.25 1.59 24.26
CA ASP A 62 7.68 1.76 24.01
C ASP A 62 7.97 2.38 22.62
N ASP A 63 9.12 3.05 22.51
CA ASP A 63 9.53 3.74 21.29
C ASP A 63 9.71 2.79 20.09
N THR A 64 10.11 1.54 20.32
CA THR A 64 10.33 0.56 19.24
C THR A 64 9.03 0.22 18.54
N SER A 65 7.93 0.11 19.29
CA SER A 65 6.59 -0.10 18.73
C SER A 65 6.16 1.09 17.86
N TYR A 66 6.33 2.33 18.35
CA TYR A 66 6.01 3.53 17.56
C TYR A 66 6.87 3.67 16.29
N HIS A 67 8.17 3.38 16.37
CA HIS A 67 9.06 3.34 15.20
C HIS A 67 8.61 2.28 14.19
N SER A 68 8.19 1.11 14.68
CA SER A 68 7.69 0.03 13.82
C SER A 68 6.41 0.44 13.11
N TRP A 69 5.47 1.09 13.78
CA TRP A 69 4.27 1.63 13.14
C TRP A 69 4.62 2.67 12.07
N PHE A 70 5.49 3.63 12.39
CA PHE A 70 5.88 4.67 11.44
C PHE A 70 6.54 4.09 10.19
N PHE A 71 7.43 3.12 10.38
CA PHE A 71 8.07 2.40 9.28
C PHE A 71 7.04 1.68 8.40
N GLN A 72 6.07 0.97 9.00
CA GLN A 72 5.04 0.24 8.27
C GLN A 72 4.03 1.16 7.58
N TRP A 73 3.72 2.32 8.18
CA TRP A 73 2.93 3.36 7.52
C TRP A 73 3.60 3.85 6.23
N ALA A 74 4.93 4.05 6.24
CA ALA A 74 5.65 4.48 5.04
C ALA A 74 5.48 3.48 3.88
N PHE A 75 5.50 2.16 4.15
CA PHE A 75 5.21 1.14 3.14
C PHE A 75 3.75 1.15 2.69
N ALA A 76 2.79 1.34 3.60
CA ALA A 76 1.38 1.48 3.25
C ALA A 76 1.16 2.69 2.32
N GLY A 77 1.81 3.82 2.62
CA GLY A 77 1.81 5.02 1.78
C GLY A 77 2.46 4.77 0.43
N ALA A 78 3.59 4.07 0.37
CA ALA A 78 4.23 3.68 -0.88
C ALA A 78 3.31 2.80 -1.75
N ALA A 79 2.65 1.79 -1.16
CA ALA A 79 1.69 0.94 -1.88
C ALA A 79 0.52 1.75 -2.47
N ALA A 80 -0.01 2.74 -1.71
CA ALA A 80 -1.07 3.62 -2.18
C ALA A 80 -0.63 4.53 -3.33
N THR A 81 0.53 5.17 -3.19
CA THR A 81 1.01 6.17 -4.16
C THR A 81 1.41 5.57 -5.51
N ILE A 82 1.76 4.27 -5.58
CA ILE A 82 1.96 3.55 -6.86
C ILE A 82 0.73 3.69 -7.77
N VAL A 83 -0.47 3.67 -7.20
CA VAL A 83 -1.72 3.76 -7.98
C VAL A 83 -1.96 5.14 -8.54
N SER A 84 -1.52 6.19 -7.84
CA SER A 84 -1.61 7.58 -8.29
C SER A 84 -1.09 7.76 -9.72
N GLY A 85 0.02 7.11 -10.05
CA GLY A 85 0.67 7.19 -11.36
C GLY A 85 -0.15 6.52 -12.46
N SER A 86 -0.64 5.31 -12.16
CA SER A 86 -1.47 4.51 -13.07
C SER A 86 -2.76 5.23 -13.46
N VAL A 87 -3.40 5.90 -12.50
CA VAL A 87 -4.70 6.57 -12.68
C VAL A 87 -4.62 8.09 -12.89
N ALA A 88 -3.41 8.63 -13.03
CA ALA A 88 -3.17 10.06 -13.17
C ALA A 88 -4.02 10.72 -14.28
N GLU A 89 -4.34 12.00 -14.10
CA GLU A 89 -5.04 12.88 -15.07
C GLU A 89 -6.53 12.63 -15.31
N ARG A 90 -7.03 11.40 -15.10
CA ARG A 90 -8.42 11.03 -15.45
C ARG A 90 -9.24 10.44 -14.30
N CYS A 91 -8.60 10.09 -13.19
CA CYS A 91 -9.31 9.66 -11.99
C CYS A 91 -9.80 10.87 -11.20
N ARG A 92 -11.12 10.89 -10.92
CA ARG A 92 -11.77 11.84 -10.02
C ARG A 92 -11.19 11.74 -8.61
N LEU A 93 -11.06 12.87 -7.93
CA LEU A 93 -10.37 12.94 -6.66
C LEU A 93 -11.11 12.20 -5.55
N GLU A 94 -12.44 12.22 -5.57
CA GLU A 94 -13.32 11.55 -4.62
C GLU A 94 -13.16 10.02 -4.72
N GLY A 95 -13.13 9.50 -5.95
CA GLY A 95 -12.88 8.08 -6.19
C GLY A 95 -11.48 7.65 -5.75
N TYR A 96 -10.50 8.53 -5.96
CA TYR A 96 -9.13 8.31 -5.49
C TYR A 96 -9.04 8.30 -3.96
N PHE A 97 -9.75 9.21 -3.27
CA PHE A 97 -9.81 9.26 -1.80
C PHE A 97 -10.39 7.98 -1.20
N VAL A 98 -11.53 7.51 -1.73
CA VAL A 98 -12.13 6.23 -1.29
C VAL A 98 -11.17 5.06 -1.53
N TYR A 99 -10.49 5.06 -2.69
CA TYR A 99 -9.48 4.06 -2.99
C TYR A 99 -8.33 4.04 -1.96
N THR A 100 -7.77 5.20 -1.62
CA THR A 100 -6.70 5.32 -0.63
C THR A 100 -7.12 4.78 0.73
N ILE A 101 -8.34 5.11 1.19
CA ILE A 101 -8.88 4.56 2.43
C ILE A 101 -8.96 3.04 2.36
N LEU A 102 -9.59 2.48 1.33
CA LEU A 102 -9.77 1.03 1.20
C LEU A 102 -8.44 0.29 1.10
N LEU A 103 -7.48 0.83 0.38
CA LEU A 103 -6.18 0.20 0.23
C LEU A 103 -5.41 0.21 1.56
N THR A 104 -5.33 1.36 2.22
CA THR A 104 -4.52 1.53 3.45
C THR A 104 -5.19 0.99 4.71
N THR A 105 -6.52 0.82 4.72
CA THR A 105 -7.23 0.17 5.83
C THR A 105 -7.39 -1.33 5.63
N PHE A 106 -7.65 -1.82 4.42
CA PHE A 106 -8.11 -3.20 4.25
C PHE A 106 -7.21 -4.03 3.32
N ILE A 107 -7.07 -3.65 2.06
CA ILE A 107 -6.42 -4.49 1.04
C ILE A 107 -4.94 -4.71 1.37
N TYR A 108 -4.17 -3.64 1.55
CA TYR A 108 -2.73 -3.73 1.81
C TYR A 108 -2.44 -4.38 3.18
N PRO A 109 -3.07 -3.94 4.29
CA PRO A 109 -2.82 -4.53 5.60
C PRO A 109 -3.10 -6.03 5.71
N ILE A 110 -4.12 -6.54 5.00
CA ILE A 110 -4.41 -7.97 4.98
C ILE A 110 -3.29 -8.75 4.28
N VAL A 111 -2.74 -8.24 3.18
CA VAL A 111 -1.60 -8.87 2.51
C VAL A 111 -0.33 -8.79 3.38
N VAL A 112 -0.11 -7.66 4.06
CA VAL A 112 0.93 -7.53 5.08
C VAL A 112 0.78 -8.60 6.15
N HIS A 113 -0.44 -8.80 6.65
CA HIS A 113 -0.70 -9.83 7.65
C HIS A 113 -0.29 -11.22 7.14
N TRP A 114 -0.69 -11.57 5.91
CA TRP A 114 -0.39 -12.89 5.36
C TRP A 114 1.10 -13.19 5.34
N VAL A 115 1.92 -12.22 4.91
CA VAL A 115 3.33 -12.45 4.58
C VAL A 115 4.29 -12.02 5.71
N TRP A 116 4.01 -10.90 6.38
CA TRP A 116 4.91 -10.28 7.35
C TRP A 116 4.46 -10.40 8.81
N SER A 117 3.20 -10.70 9.08
CA SER A 117 2.80 -11.01 10.46
C SER A 117 3.44 -12.32 10.91
N GLY A 118 3.75 -12.44 12.20
CA GLY A 118 4.21 -13.69 12.79
C GLY A 118 3.17 -14.82 12.71
N THR A 119 1.88 -14.48 12.58
CA THR A 119 0.77 -15.44 12.53
C THR A 119 0.20 -15.64 11.13
N GLY A 120 0.68 -14.88 10.14
CA GLY A 120 0.16 -14.92 8.78
C GLY A 120 0.30 -16.29 8.12
N TRP A 121 -0.71 -16.73 7.38
CA TRP A 121 -0.71 -18.04 6.74
C TRP A 121 0.37 -18.23 5.66
N LEU A 122 0.87 -17.14 5.06
CA LEU A 122 2.01 -17.16 4.14
C LEU A 122 3.34 -16.89 4.83
N SER A 123 3.33 -16.50 6.10
CA SER A 123 4.50 -15.95 6.78
C SER A 123 5.62 -16.97 6.89
N ALA A 124 6.83 -16.54 6.55
CA ALA A 124 8.04 -17.32 6.81
C ALA A 124 8.37 -17.46 8.32
N PHE A 125 7.72 -16.65 9.16
CA PHE A 125 7.91 -16.67 10.61
C PHE A 125 6.89 -17.56 11.33
N TYR A 126 5.83 -17.96 10.63
CA TYR A 126 4.81 -18.82 11.21
C TYR A 126 5.35 -20.22 11.45
N LYS A 127 5.12 -20.74 12.66
CA LYS A 127 5.35 -22.13 13.01
C LYS A 127 4.02 -22.72 13.48
N GLY A 128 3.51 -23.71 12.75
CA GLY A 128 2.34 -24.47 13.16
C GLY A 128 2.62 -25.32 14.39
N ASP A 129 1.60 -26.05 14.86
CA ASP A 129 1.69 -26.93 16.03
C ASP A 129 2.74 -28.05 15.85
N ASP A 130 3.04 -28.41 14.59
CA ASP A 130 4.07 -29.36 14.19
C ASP A 130 5.46 -28.72 14.01
N GLY A 131 5.59 -27.42 14.30
CA GLY A 131 6.81 -26.64 14.17
C GLY A 131 7.15 -26.22 12.73
N LYS A 132 6.27 -26.45 11.76
CA LYS A 132 6.52 -26.16 10.32
C LYS A 132 5.66 -25.01 9.81
N PRO A 133 6.11 -24.26 8.79
CA PRO A 133 5.27 -23.28 8.09
C PRO A 133 4.12 -23.95 7.32
N TYR A 134 3.05 -23.20 7.04
CA TYR A 134 1.91 -23.70 6.24
C TYR A 134 2.31 -24.05 4.79
N LEU A 135 3.27 -23.32 4.24
CA LEU A 135 3.69 -23.42 2.84
C LEU A 135 5.14 -23.90 2.76
N LYS A 136 5.31 -25.21 2.51
CA LYS A 136 6.61 -25.89 2.41
C LYS A 136 7.51 -25.59 3.62
N GLU A 137 8.83 -25.79 3.47
CA GLU A 137 9.78 -25.75 4.59
C GLU A 137 9.96 -24.35 5.22
N ASN A 138 9.68 -23.26 4.51
CA ASN A 138 10.05 -21.90 4.93
C ASN A 138 8.96 -20.81 4.79
N GLY A 139 7.79 -21.07 4.21
CA GLY A 139 6.79 -20.02 3.91
C GLY A 139 7.19 -19.07 2.76
N MET A 140 6.50 -17.93 2.62
CA MET A 140 6.80 -16.88 1.63
C MET A 140 7.83 -15.90 2.20
N THR A 141 8.91 -15.68 1.47
CA THR A 141 9.91 -14.66 1.81
C THR A 141 9.74 -13.44 0.91
N ASP A 142 9.45 -12.29 1.53
CA ASP A 142 9.48 -10.98 0.88
C ASP A 142 10.18 -10.02 1.84
N PHE A 143 11.43 -9.67 1.58
CA PHE A 143 12.26 -8.95 2.55
C PHE A 143 11.83 -7.48 2.73
N ALA A 144 11.51 -6.81 1.62
CA ALA A 144 11.27 -5.37 1.59
C ALA A 144 10.04 -4.96 0.77
N GLY A 145 9.22 -5.92 0.32
CA GLY A 145 7.89 -5.64 -0.21
C GLY A 145 7.80 -5.70 -1.73
N SER A 146 8.61 -6.52 -2.40
CA SER A 146 8.45 -6.73 -3.84
C SER A 146 7.04 -7.26 -4.17
N GLY A 147 6.54 -8.19 -3.35
CA GLY A 147 5.17 -8.67 -3.38
C GLY A 147 4.23 -7.77 -2.57
N VAL A 148 4.49 -7.63 -1.27
CA VAL A 148 3.57 -7.00 -0.31
C VAL A 148 3.27 -5.54 -0.66
N VAL A 149 4.23 -4.81 -1.23
CA VAL A 149 4.10 -3.37 -1.52
C VAL A 149 3.96 -3.14 -3.02
N HIS A 150 4.97 -3.55 -3.80
CA HIS A 150 5.03 -3.22 -5.22
C HIS A 150 4.04 -4.01 -6.07
N MET A 151 3.90 -5.33 -5.85
CA MET A 151 2.90 -6.13 -6.56
C MET A 151 1.49 -5.72 -6.14
N VAL A 152 1.19 -5.57 -4.84
CA VAL A 152 -0.13 -5.11 -4.39
C VAL A 152 -0.51 -3.75 -4.99
N GLY A 153 0.38 -2.75 -4.86
CA GLY A 153 0.17 -1.44 -5.46
C GLY A 153 0.08 -1.49 -6.99
N GLY A 154 0.91 -2.32 -7.63
CA GLY A 154 0.91 -2.52 -9.08
C GLY A 154 -0.40 -3.11 -9.61
N PHE A 155 -0.89 -4.18 -8.98
CA PHE A 155 -2.17 -4.80 -9.34
C PHE A 155 -3.36 -3.88 -9.04
N ALA A 156 -3.36 -3.20 -7.90
CA ALA A 156 -4.40 -2.21 -7.60
C ALA A 156 -4.37 -1.06 -8.64
N GLY A 157 -3.19 -0.62 -9.05
CA GLY A 157 -2.99 0.37 -10.09
C GLY A 157 -3.46 -0.10 -11.47
N LEU A 158 -3.21 -1.37 -11.81
CA LEU A 158 -3.71 -2.01 -13.02
C LEU A 158 -5.25 -2.06 -13.02
N MET A 159 -5.86 -2.53 -11.93
CA MET A 159 -7.32 -2.57 -11.80
C MET A 159 -7.94 -1.18 -11.89
N GLY A 160 -7.31 -0.19 -11.27
CA GLY A 160 -7.71 1.22 -11.39
C GLY A 160 -7.62 1.73 -12.84
N ALA A 161 -6.53 1.43 -13.55
CA ALA A 161 -6.34 1.83 -14.94
C ALA A 161 -7.34 1.16 -15.90
N ILE A 162 -7.66 -0.13 -15.69
CA ILE A 162 -8.70 -0.84 -16.44
C ILE A 162 -10.07 -0.20 -16.21
N THR A 163 -10.41 0.08 -14.95
CA THR A 163 -11.74 0.60 -14.57
C THR A 163 -11.99 2.01 -15.11
N ILE A 164 -11.00 2.91 -15.04
CA ILE A 164 -11.15 4.29 -15.55
C ILE A 164 -10.98 4.39 -17.06
N GLY A 165 -10.31 3.40 -17.67
CA GLY A 165 -10.00 3.38 -19.09
C GLY A 165 -8.78 4.22 -19.54
N PRO A 166 -8.51 4.20 -20.86
CA PRO A 166 -7.34 4.84 -21.45
C PRO A 166 -7.43 6.37 -21.47
N ARG A 167 -6.28 7.04 -21.57
CA ARG A 167 -6.24 8.47 -21.91
C ARG A 167 -6.65 8.62 -23.36
N ARG A 168 -7.80 9.25 -23.63
CA ARG A 168 -8.38 9.35 -24.98
C ARG A 168 -7.43 9.98 -25.98
N GLU A 169 -6.61 10.92 -25.54
CA GLU A 169 -5.62 11.59 -26.39
C GLU A 169 -4.54 10.62 -26.94
N LEU A 170 -4.25 9.52 -26.24
CA LEU A 170 -3.33 8.48 -26.73
C LEU A 170 -3.94 7.61 -27.83
N LEU A 171 -5.28 7.59 -27.94
CA LEU A 171 -6.02 6.82 -28.93
C LEU A 171 -6.43 7.66 -30.14
N SER A 172 -6.02 8.93 -30.19
CA SER A 172 -6.35 9.81 -31.31
C SER A 172 -5.60 9.39 -32.57
N ASP A 173 -6.29 9.43 -33.72
CA ASP A 173 -5.67 9.25 -35.04
C ASP A 173 -4.69 10.38 -35.39
N ASP A 174 -4.87 11.55 -34.76
CA ASP A 174 -4.01 12.72 -34.93
C ASP A 174 -2.67 12.54 -34.15
N PRO A 175 -1.52 12.51 -34.84
CA PRO A 175 -0.20 12.42 -34.21
C PRO A 175 0.10 13.58 -33.25
N GLU A 176 -0.38 14.80 -33.53
CA GLU A 176 -0.15 15.97 -32.67
C GLU A 176 -0.90 15.83 -31.34
N VAL A 177 -2.14 15.33 -31.40
CA VAL A 177 -2.94 15.04 -30.21
C VAL A 177 -2.27 13.96 -29.35
N ARG A 178 -1.71 12.91 -29.96
CA ARG A 178 -0.94 11.88 -29.24
C ARG A 178 0.32 12.46 -28.60
N ALA A 179 1.06 13.29 -29.33
CA ALA A 179 2.28 13.94 -28.83
C ALA A 179 1.99 14.87 -27.63
N SER A 180 0.78 15.41 -27.53
CA SER A 180 0.37 16.28 -26.42
C SER A 180 0.40 15.61 -25.03
N VAL A 181 0.50 14.26 -24.96
CA VAL A 181 0.53 13.49 -23.70
C VAL A 181 1.94 13.39 -23.08
N LYS A 182 2.92 14.10 -23.61
CA LYS A 182 4.30 14.12 -23.08
C LYS A 182 4.39 14.61 -21.62
N GLY A 183 5.36 14.07 -20.89
CA GLY A 183 5.73 14.54 -19.55
C GLY A 183 6.15 16.02 -19.57
N HIS A 184 5.88 16.73 -18.48
CA HIS A 184 6.14 18.18 -18.41
C HIS A 184 7.56 18.55 -17.98
N SER A 185 8.33 17.62 -17.40
CA SER A 185 9.69 17.89 -16.91
C SER A 185 10.49 16.60 -16.73
N ASP A 186 11.50 16.40 -17.57
CA ASP A 186 12.45 15.29 -17.47
C ASP A 186 13.39 15.44 -16.26
N PRO A 187 13.90 16.64 -15.91
CA PRO A 187 14.70 16.82 -14.69
C PRO A 187 13.95 16.45 -13.40
N LEU A 188 12.65 16.77 -13.30
CA LEU A 188 11.86 16.36 -12.13
C LEU A 188 11.64 14.84 -12.08
N CYS A 189 11.55 14.18 -13.24
CA CYS A 189 11.52 12.71 -13.28
C CYS A 189 12.86 12.12 -12.82
N ALA A 190 13.98 12.66 -13.29
CA ALA A 190 15.31 12.21 -12.87
C ALA A 190 15.54 12.42 -11.37
N LEU A 191 15.16 13.58 -10.82
CA LEU A 191 15.20 13.85 -9.38
C LEU A 191 14.35 12.85 -8.59
N GLY A 192 13.13 12.57 -9.05
CA GLY A 192 12.26 11.58 -8.41
C GLY A 192 12.90 10.19 -8.37
N VAL A 193 13.53 9.75 -9.47
CA VAL A 193 14.25 8.48 -9.54
C VAL A 193 15.46 8.45 -8.61
N SER A 194 16.14 9.58 -8.37
CA SER A 194 17.26 9.62 -7.42
C SER A 194 16.83 9.59 -5.95
N ILE A 195 15.58 9.95 -5.64
CA ILE A 195 15.03 9.94 -4.27
C ILE A 195 14.44 8.56 -3.93
N LEU A 196 13.87 7.87 -4.91
CA LEU A 196 13.29 6.53 -4.79
C LEU A 196 14.37 5.45 -4.68
#